data_AF-D2U2V0-F1
#
_entry.id   AF-D2U2V0-F1
#
_cell.length_a   1.000
_cell.length_b   1.000
_cell.length_c   1.000
_cell.angle_alpha   90.00
_cell.angle_beta   90.00
_cell.angle_gamma   90.00
#
_symmetry.space_group_name_H-M   'P 1'
#
loop_
_entity.id
_entity.type
_entity.pdbx_description
1 polymer ?
#
loop_
_entity_poly.entity_id
_entity_poly.type
_entity_poly.pdbx_seq_one_letter_code
_entity_poly.pdbx_strand_id
1 'polypeptide(L)'
;MLNNQLTLSGKPKVEETEANEEKDGIKWLHQGIRKSDFSLSFRLEHRITIQQANLDKGLLTLQFTYDIPEQEKPQKIAIGVQNESGRILEHNAA
;
A
#
# COMPACT_ATOMS: atom_id res chain seq x y z
N MET A 1 5.67 13.12 12.17
CA MET A 1 4.56 12.81 11.24
C MET A 1 5.00 11.60 10.45
N LEU A 2 4.37 10.44 10.64
CA LEU A 2 4.74 9.26 9.86
C LEU A 2 4.33 9.49 8.40
N ASN A 3 5.31 9.62 7.53
CA ASN A 3 5.16 9.77 6.10
C ASN A 3 4.79 8.41 5.46
N ASN A 4 3.56 7.95 5.69
CA ASN A 4 3.01 6.73 5.08
C ASN A 4 2.45 6.99 3.66
N GLN A 5 3.13 7.80 2.86
CA GLN A 5 2.71 8.10 1.49
C GLN A 5 3.64 7.41 0.50
N LEU A 6 3.07 6.61 -0.39
CA LEU A 6 3.77 6.04 -1.54
C LEU A 6 3.41 6.85 -2.78
N THR A 7 4.41 7.47 -3.40
CA THR A 7 4.24 8.22 -4.66
C THR A 7 4.92 7.48 -5.81
N LEU A 8 4.15 7.16 -6.84
CA LEU A 8 4.60 6.57 -8.10
C LEU A 8 4.53 7.65 -9.17
N SER A 9 5.66 7.96 -9.81
CA SER A 9 5.70 8.95 -10.89
C SER A 9 6.40 8.38 -12.10
N GLY A 10 5.88 8.71 -13.28
CA GLY A 10 6.43 8.24 -14.55
C GLY A 10 6.35 9.35 -15.58
N LYS A 11 7.46 9.54 -16.29
CA LYS A 11 7.56 10.42 -17.45
C LYS A 11 7.72 9.53 -18.68
N PRO A 12 6.69 9.38 -19.52
CA PRO A 12 6.85 8.63 -20.75
C PRO A 12 7.93 9.31 -21.60
N LYS A 13 8.90 8.53 -22.08
CA LYS A 13 9.84 9.01 -23.08
C LYS A 13 9.04 9.18 -24.36
N VAL A 14 8.67 10.41 -24.65
CA VAL A 14 8.18 10.80 -25.97
C VAL A 14 9.35 10.53 -26.90
N GLU A 15 9.25 9.47 -27.70
CA GLU A 15 10.26 9.21 -28.72
C GLU A 15 10.31 10.42 -29.65
N GLU A 16 11.52 10.80 -30.07
CA GLU A 16 11.80 12.02 -30.82
C GLU A 16 10.94 12.17 -32.09
N THR A 17 10.29 11.10 -32.54
CA THR A 17 9.24 11.08 -33.55
C THR A 17 8.14 12.10 -33.28
N GLU A 18 7.54 12.22 -32.09
CA GLU A 18 6.44 13.19 -31.92
C GLU A 18 6.92 14.66 -31.96
N ALA A 19 8.18 14.93 -31.61
CA ALA A 19 8.76 16.28 -31.65
C ALA A 19 9.39 16.64 -33.00
N ASN A 20 9.81 15.65 -33.80
CA ASN A 20 10.29 15.85 -35.18
C ASN A 20 9.17 15.75 -36.22
N GLU A 21 8.06 15.07 -35.95
CA GLU A 21 6.98 14.88 -36.93
C GLU A 21 6.16 16.15 -37.16
N GLU A 22 6.09 17.05 -36.18
CA GLU A 22 5.61 18.42 -36.40
C GLU A 22 6.51 19.20 -37.37
N LYS A 23 7.80 18.83 -37.48
CA LYS A 23 8.75 19.39 -38.46
C LYS A 23 8.73 18.66 -39.81
N ASP A 24 8.36 17.38 -39.85
CA ASP A 24 8.33 16.54 -41.06
C ASP A 24 6.93 16.39 -41.70
N GLY A 25 5.91 17.05 -41.16
CA GLY A 25 4.58 17.14 -41.77
C GLY A 25 3.75 15.85 -41.73
N ILE A 26 4.12 14.89 -40.87
CA ILE A 26 3.36 13.65 -40.70
C ILE A 26 2.09 13.95 -39.91
N LYS A 27 0.96 14.05 -40.62
CA LYS A 27 -0.33 14.35 -40.03
C LYS A 27 -1.06 13.07 -39.63
N TRP A 28 -1.09 12.80 -38.34
CA TRP A 28 -1.85 11.70 -37.77
C TRP A 28 -3.35 11.89 -38.03
N LEU A 29 -4.02 10.88 -38.60
CA LEU A 29 -5.47 10.90 -38.79
C LEU A 29 -6.22 10.74 -37.46
N HIS A 30 -5.69 9.93 -36.53
CA HIS A 30 -6.25 9.73 -35.20
C HIS A 30 -5.20 9.21 -34.21
N GLN A 31 -5.14 9.81 -33.03
CA GLN A 31 -4.30 9.39 -31.90
C GLN A 31 -5.20 9.02 -30.72
N GLY A 32 -5.53 7.73 -30.59
CA GLY A 32 -6.47 7.25 -29.57
C GLY A 32 -5.88 7.13 -28.16
N ILE A 33 -4.55 7.11 -28.04
CA ILE A 33 -3.85 6.96 -26.76
C ILE A 33 -2.85 8.10 -26.64
N ARG A 34 -3.02 8.91 -25.59
CA ARG A 34 -2.09 9.99 -25.24
C ARG A 34 -1.14 9.48 -24.17
N LYS A 35 0.15 9.76 -24.33
CA LYS A 35 1.16 9.55 -23.29
C LYS A 35 1.33 10.89 -22.57
N SER A 36 1.16 10.88 -21.25
CA SER A 36 1.39 12.06 -20.41
C SER A 36 2.19 11.67 -19.18
N ASP A 37 2.84 12.65 -18.58
CA ASP A 37 3.39 12.51 -17.24
C ASP A 37 2.27 12.08 -16.28
N PHE A 38 2.59 11.18 -15.36
CA PHE A 38 1.66 10.76 -14.33
C PHE A 38 2.32 10.73 -12.95
N SER A 39 1.51 10.98 -11.93
CA SER A 39 1.88 10.82 -10.52
C SER A 39 0.68 10.25 -9.76
N LEU A 40 0.83 9.04 -9.21
CA LEU A 40 -0.13 8.43 -8.31
C LEU A 40 0.41 8.50 -6.90
N SER A 41 -0.42 8.90 -5.95
CA SER A 41 -0.07 8.92 -4.53
C SER A 41 -1.07 8.08 -3.74
N PHE A 42 -0.54 7.14 -2.97
CA PHE A 42 -1.29 6.26 -2.08
C PHE A 42 -0.96 6.63 -0.64
N ARG A 43 -2.00 6.73 0.19
CA ARG A 43 -1.84 6.75 1.64
C ARG A 43 -1.92 5.32 2.14
N LEU A 44 -0.95 4.93 2.93
CA LEU A 44 -0.82 3.59 3.46
C LEU A 44 -1.24 3.64 4.93
N GLU A 45 -2.17 2.76 5.32
CA GLU A 45 -2.61 2.66 6.71
C GLU A 45 -1.45 2.24 7.62
N HIS A 46 -0.52 1.45 7.10
CA HIS A 46 0.61 0.94 7.85
C HIS A 46 1.94 1.12 7.11
N ARG A 47 3.05 1.00 7.85
CA ARG A 47 4.39 1.04 7.28
C ARG A 47 4.63 -0.24 6.47
N ILE A 48 4.76 -0.08 5.16
CA ILE A 48 5.14 -1.17 4.25
C ILE A 48 6.59 -1.03 3.82
N THR A 49 7.23 -2.16 3.54
CA THR A 49 8.56 -2.21 2.92
C THR A 49 8.42 -2.79 1.51
N ILE A 50 8.79 -2.01 0.50
CA ILE A 50 8.80 -2.47 -0.90
C ILE A 50 9.95 -3.48 -1.04
N GLN A 51 9.64 -4.68 -1.49
CA GLN A 51 10.62 -5.74 -1.75
C GLN A 51 11.08 -5.74 -3.20
N GLN A 52 10.15 -5.55 -4.13
CA GLN A 52 10.43 -5.62 -5.56
C GLN A 52 9.51 -4.69 -6.36
N ALA A 53 10.06 -4.14 -7.43
CA ALA A 53 9.33 -3.41 -8.46
C ALA A 53 9.68 -4.01 -9.83
N ASN A 54 8.68 -4.41 -10.59
CA ASN A 54 8.85 -4.95 -11.94
C ASN A 54 7.93 -4.21 -12.91
N LEU A 55 8.51 -3.67 -13.97
CA LEU A 55 7.78 -3.08 -15.09
C LEU A 55 7.96 -4.01 -16.30
N ASP A 56 6.91 -4.77 -16.64
CA ASP A 56 6.90 -5.64 -17.82
C ASP A 56 5.63 -5.37 -18.63
N LYS A 57 5.76 -5.36 -19.96
CA LYS A 57 4.65 -5.14 -20.92
C LYS A 57 3.74 -3.93 -20.58
N GLY A 58 4.32 -2.87 -20.02
CA GLY A 58 3.59 -1.66 -19.66
C GLY A 58 2.83 -1.73 -18.32
N LEU A 59 3.00 -2.81 -17.55
CA LEU A 59 2.41 -2.96 -16.22
C LEU A 59 3.50 -2.89 -15.14
N LEU A 60 3.39 -1.90 -14.26
CA LEU A 60 4.21 -1.80 -13.06
C LEU A 60 3.58 -2.63 -11.93
N THR A 61 4.29 -3.66 -11.49
CA THR A 61 3.91 -4.50 -10.35
C THR A 61 4.86 -4.26 -9.18
N LEU A 62 4.31 -4.00 -8.00
CA LEU A 62 5.05 -3.76 -6.76
C LEU A 62 4.72 -4.87 -5.76
N GLN A 63 5.74 -5.46 -5.16
CA GLN A 63 5.62 -6.44 -4.09
C GLN A 63 6.14 -5.81 -2.80
N PHE A 64 5.37 -5.92 -1.73
CA PHE A 64 5.70 -5.32 -0.44
C PHE A 64 5.23 -6.19 0.72
N THR A 65 5.88 -6.02 1.87
CA THR A 65 5.46 -6.62 3.13
C THR A 65 4.97 -5.57 4.09
N TYR A 66 3.90 -5.92 4.81
CA TYR A 66 3.45 -5.19 5.99
C TYR A 66 4.01 -5.89 7.24
N ASP A 67 4.67 -5.14 8.10
CA ASP A 67 5.15 -5.64 9.38
C ASP A 67 4.12 -5.32 10.47
N ILE A 68 3.39 -6.34 10.96
CA ILE A 68 2.42 -6.17 12.04
C ILE A 68 3.20 -6.02 13.35
N PRO A 69 3.14 -4.85 14.03
CA PRO A 69 3.81 -4.70 15.30
C PRO A 69 3.32 -5.74 16.31
N GLU A 70 4.23 -6.27 17.12
CA GLU A 70 3.94 -7.32 18.10
C GLU A 70 2.88 -6.90 19.14
N GLN A 71 2.64 -5.60 19.29
CA GLN A 71 1.61 -5.01 20.14
C GLN A 71 0.17 -5.19 19.59
N GLU A 72 0.01 -5.45 18.30
CA GLU A 72 -1.28 -5.78 17.68
C GLU A 72 -1.57 -7.29 17.69
N LYS A 73 -0.57 -8.12 18.06
CA LYS A 73 -0.83 -9.54 18.26
C LYS A 73 -1.75 -9.69 19.48
N PRO A 74 -2.86 -10.44 19.38
CA PRO A 74 -3.74 -10.67 20.51
C PRO A 74 -2.94 -11.34 21.64
N GLN A 75 -2.72 -10.59 22.72
CA GLN A 75 -2.04 -11.12 23.90
C GLN A 75 -3.03 -11.92 24.74
N LYS A 76 -2.64 -13.15 25.13
CA LYS A 76 -3.39 -13.91 26.12
C LYS A 76 -3.18 -13.26 27.48
N ILE A 77 -4.21 -12.59 27.99
CA ILE A 77 -4.26 -12.18 29.39
C ILE A 77 -4.50 -13.42 30.25
N ALA A 78 -3.57 -13.70 31.17
CA ALA A 78 -3.80 -14.70 32.20
C ALA A 78 -4.85 -14.13 33.16
N ILE A 79 -6.03 -14.75 33.24
CA ILE A 79 -6.96 -14.49 34.33
C ILE A 79 -6.33 -15.13 35.57
N GLY A 80 -5.76 -14.30 36.43
CA GLY A 80 -5.21 -14.75 37.70
C GLY A 80 -6.33 -15.37 38.53
N VAL A 81 -6.31 -16.69 38.66
CA VAL A 81 -6.94 -17.33 39.81
C VAL A 81 -6.00 -17.02 40.96
N GLN A 82 -6.18 -15.85 41.57
CA GLN A 82 -5.76 -15.66 42.94
C GLN A 82 -6.49 -16.76 43.71
N ASN A 83 -5.77 -17.82 44.04
CA ASN A 83 -6.20 -18.82 45.02
C ASN A 83 -6.18 -18.14 46.39
N GLU A 84 -7.02 -17.13 46.56
CA GLU A 84 -7.44 -16.64 47.84
C GLU A 84 -8.86 -17.13 48.02
N SER A 85 -8.96 -18.43 48.34
CA SER A 85 -10.04 -19.03 49.12
C SER A 85 -11.33 -18.22 49.10
N GLY A 86 -11.91 -18.08 47.90
CA GLY A 86 -13.08 -17.26 47.67
C GLY A 86 -14.24 -17.99 48.31
N ARG A 87 -14.63 -17.53 49.49
CA ARG A 87 -15.81 -17.96 50.23
C ARG A 87 -16.95 -18.21 49.25
N ILE A 88 -17.32 -19.47 49.10
CA ILE A 88 -18.58 -19.87 48.49
C ILE A 88 -19.66 -19.25 49.38
N LEU A 89 -20.37 -18.24 48.88
CA LEU A 89 -21.54 -17.68 49.57
C LEU A 89 -22.71 -18.63 49.32
N GLU A 90 -22.87 -19.61 50.20
CA GLU A 90 -24.05 -20.46 50.22
C GLU A 90 -25.25 -19.65 50.73
N HIS A 91 -26.26 -19.45 49.87
CA HIS A 91 -27.54 -18.90 50.27
C HIS A 91 -28.37 -20.00 50.93
N ASN A 92 -28.46 -19.97 52.27
CA ASN A 92 -29.39 -20.80 53.00
C ASN A 92 -30.81 -20.23 52.84
N ALA A 93 -31.62 -20.85 51.97
CA ALA A 93 -33.04 -20.57 51.89
C ALA A 93 -33.76 -21.33 53.01
N ALA A 94 -34.42 -20.57 53.89
CA ALA A 94 -35.29 -21.08 54.95
C ALA A 94 -36.64 -21.56 54.40
#